data_AF-A0A0M8VTH4-F1
#
_entry.id   AF-A0A0M8VTH4-F1
#
_cell.length_a   1.000
_cell.length_b   1.000
_cell.length_c   1.000
_cell.angle_alpha   90.00
_cell.angle_beta   90.00
_cell.angle_gamma   90.00
#
_symmetry.space_group_name_H-M   'P 1'
#
loop_
_entity.id
_entity.type
_entity.pdbx_description
1 polymer ?
#
loop_
_entity_poly.entity_id
_entity_poly.type
_entity_poly.pdbx_seq_one_letter_code
_entity_poly.pdbx_strand_id
1 'polypeptide(L)'
;MVAENEPVTFTGVARAANVSHWLVYAEGVREHIEAARHRQGRAAASSARDSAKEPAGWKLENQLLREDNRRLREEVGRLKAAVRRSLGQQLDQFGAADLGTRVDELTAENQRLQAERDDALARVKTLTEQLSEIQDDLASARISLRRMIRAENAP
;
A
#
# COMPACT_ATOMS: atom_id res chain seq x y z
N MET A 1 55.57 -27.66 -0.75
CA MET A 1 54.26 -26.97 -0.71
C MET A 1 53.39 -27.19 -1.96
N VAL A 2 53.61 -26.50 -3.10
CA VAL A 2 52.72 -26.67 -4.29
C VAL A 2 52.79 -28.08 -4.90
N ALA A 3 53.98 -28.68 -4.97
CA ALA A 3 54.17 -30.06 -5.46
C ALA A 3 53.72 -31.14 -4.46
N GLU A 4 53.54 -30.78 -3.19
CA GLU A 4 53.21 -31.69 -2.08
C GLU A 4 51.74 -31.54 -1.63
N ASN A 5 50.93 -30.77 -2.37
CA ASN A 5 49.53 -30.44 -2.04
C ASN A 5 49.30 -29.78 -0.67
N GLU A 6 50.33 -29.19 -0.06
CA GLU A 6 50.18 -28.44 1.18
C GLU A 6 49.68 -27.01 0.89
N PRO A 7 48.72 -26.45 1.68
CA PRO A 7 48.17 -25.12 1.43
C PRO A 7 49.24 -24.03 1.54
N VAL A 8 49.41 -23.25 0.46
CA VAL A 8 50.37 -22.14 0.41
C VAL A 8 49.84 -20.99 1.26
N THR A 9 50.45 -20.80 2.43
CA THR A 9 50.15 -19.72 3.37
C THR A 9 51.43 -19.00 3.77
N PHE A 10 51.35 -17.72 4.11
CA PHE A 10 52.51 -16.92 4.54
C PHE A 10 53.23 -17.55 5.75
N THR A 11 52.47 -18.05 6.72
CA THR A 11 53.01 -18.76 7.88
C THR A 11 53.62 -20.11 7.51
N GLY A 12 52.98 -20.86 6.60
CA GLY A 12 53.52 -22.12 6.07
C GLY A 12 54.84 -21.93 5.32
N VAL A 13 54.93 -20.89 4.49
CA VAL A 13 56.15 -20.56 3.74
C VAL A 13 57.27 -20.11 4.68
N ALA A 14 56.97 -19.27 5.69
CA ALA A 14 57.96 -18.86 6.70
C ALA A 14 58.56 -20.05 7.44
N ARG A 15 57.69 -21.00 7.84
CA ARG A 15 58.10 -22.23 8.54
C ARG A 15 58.92 -23.16 7.64
N ALA A 16 58.46 -23.40 6.42
CA ALA A 16 59.12 -24.31 5.49
C ALA A 16 60.49 -23.82 5.03
N ALA A 17 60.63 -22.50 4.82
CA ALA A 17 61.90 -21.88 4.45
C ALA A 17 62.79 -21.53 5.66
N ASN A 18 62.32 -21.75 6.89
CA ASN A 18 62.98 -21.38 8.14
C ASN A 18 63.43 -19.90 8.18
N VAL A 19 62.55 -19.01 7.74
CA VAL A 19 62.78 -17.56 7.71
C VAL A 19 61.84 -16.81 8.65
N SER A 20 62.23 -15.59 9.02
CA SER A 20 61.39 -14.73 9.85
C SER A 20 60.10 -14.36 9.12
N HIS A 21 59.00 -14.22 9.88
CA HIS A 21 57.69 -13.90 9.32
C HIS A 21 57.69 -12.56 8.55
N TRP A 22 58.52 -11.60 8.97
CA TRP A 22 58.70 -10.30 8.32
C TRP A 22 59.27 -10.41 6.90
N LEU A 23 60.18 -11.36 6.65
CA LEU A 23 60.80 -11.53 5.32
C LEU A 23 59.79 -12.01 4.27
N VAL A 24 58.77 -12.74 4.70
CA VAL A 24 57.72 -13.29 3.84
C VAL A 24 56.75 -12.19 3.36
N TYR A 25 56.68 -11.06 4.06
CA TYR A 25 55.94 -9.86 3.66
C TYR A 25 56.80 -8.81 2.95
N ALA A 26 58.10 -9.06 2.77
CA ALA A 26 58.95 -8.16 2.01
C ALA A 26 58.50 -8.09 0.55
N GLU A 27 58.71 -6.92 -0.05
CA GLU A 27 58.44 -6.67 -1.46
C GLU A 27 59.27 -7.64 -2.33
N GLY A 28 58.63 -8.20 -3.35
CA GLY A 28 59.14 -9.30 -4.16
C GLY A 28 58.71 -10.68 -3.65
N VAL A 29 58.87 -10.98 -2.36
CA VAL A 29 58.55 -12.32 -1.82
C VAL A 29 57.04 -12.50 -1.66
N ARG A 30 56.35 -11.46 -1.20
CA ARG A 30 54.91 -11.45 -1.01
C ARG A 30 54.15 -11.79 -2.30
N GLU A 31 54.54 -11.17 -3.40
CA GLU A 31 53.89 -11.31 -4.71
C GLU A 31 54.02 -12.75 -5.24
N HIS A 32 55.16 -13.40 -4.98
CA HIS A 32 55.38 -14.79 -5.37
C HIS A 32 54.50 -15.76 -4.56
N ILE A 33 54.31 -15.48 -3.28
CA ILE A 33 53.46 -16.30 -2.40
C ILE A 33 51.99 -16.12 -2.75
N GLU A 34 51.55 -14.88 -3.01
CA GLU A 34 50.20 -14.60 -3.49
C GLU A 34 49.96 -15.27 -4.85
N ALA A 35 50.90 -15.16 -5.79
CA ALA A 35 50.80 -15.81 -7.10
C ALA A 35 50.78 -17.35 -7.01
N ALA A 36 51.52 -17.95 -6.08
CA ALA A 36 51.49 -19.39 -5.82
C ALA A 36 50.16 -19.84 -5.20
N ARG A 37 49.62 -19.06 -4.25
CA ARG A 37 48.31 -19.30 -3.63
C ARG A 37 47.18 -19.20 -4.65
N HIS A 38 47.23 -18.22 -5.56
CA HIS A 38 46.27 -18.11 -6.67
C HIS A 38 46.36 -19.29 -7.65
N ARG A 39 47.57 -19.76 -7.97
CA ARG A 39 47.76 -20.96 -8.81
C ARG A 39 47.19 -22.22 -8.17
N GLN A 40 47.41 -22.41 -6.87
CA GLN A 40 46.85 -23.54 -6.13
C GLN A 40 45.32 -23.50 -6.07
N GLY A 41 44.72 -22.32 -5.84
CA GLY A 41 43.26 -22.15 -5.87
C GLY A 41 42.64 -22.45 -7.25
N ARG A 42 43.31 -22.07 -8.33
CA ARG A 42 42.86 -22.39 -9.70
C ARG A 42 42.99 -23.88 -10.02
N ALA A 43 44.06 -24.53 -9.56
CA ALA A 43 44.23 -25.97 -9.72
C ALA A 43 43.15 -26.76 -8.95
N ALA A 44 42.86 -26.38 -7.70
CA ALA A 44 41.80 -27.00 -6.91
C ALA A 44 40.40 -26.80 -7.54
N ALA A 45 40.12 -25.62 -8.09
CA ALA A 45 38.88 -25.35 -8.81
C ALA A 45 38.76 -26.14 -10.13
N SER A 46 39.89 -26.38 -10.82
CA SER A 46 39.93 -27.25 -12.01
C SER A 46 39.66 -28.70 -11.63
N SER A 47 40.34 -29.23 -10.62
CA SER A 47 40.12 -30.61 -10.15
C SER A 47 38.71 -30.86 -9.61
N ALA A 48 38.06 -29.84 -9.05
CA ALA A 48 36.64 -29.92 -8.65
C ALA A 48 35.69 -29.95 -9.86
N ARG A 49 36.05 -29.31 -10.98
CA ARG A 49 35.29 -29.43 -12.25
C ARG A 49 35.55 -30.77 -12.94
N ASP A 50 36.76 -31.28 -12.86
CA ASP A 50 37.14 -32.56 -13.49
C ASP A 50 36.56 -33.78 -12.73
N SER A 51 36.29 -33.63 -11.42
CA SER A 51 35.61 -34.63 -10.59
C SER A 51 34.07 -34.54 -10.62
N ALA A 52 33.51 -33.50 -11.25
CA ALA A 52 32.07 -33.38 -11.51
C ALA A 52 31.65 -34.26 -12.71
N LYS A 53 31.81 -35.58 -12.60
CA LYS A 53 31.04 -36.50 -13.43
C LYS A 53 29.58 -36.41 -12.97
N GLU A 54 28.74 -35.77 -13.79
CA GLU A 54 27.28 -35.75 -13.56
C GLU A 54 26.79 -37.19 -13.28
N PRO A 55 26.14 -37.44 -12.13
CA PRO A 55 25.64 -38.77 -11.78
C PRO A 55 24.71 -39.30 -12.88
N ALA A 56 24.76 -40.60 -13.15
CA ALA A 56 23.82 -41.23 -14.07
C ALA A 56 22.37 -40.94 -13.60
N GLY A 57 21.55 -40.34 -14.46
CA GLY A 57 20.17 -39.95 -14.14
C GLY A 57 19.95 -38.48 -13.77
N TRP A 58 21.01 -37.70 -13.51
CA TRP A 58 20.90 -36.28 -13.11
C TRP A 58 20.13 -35.42 -14.12
N LYS A 59 20.31 -35.66 -15.43
CA LYS A 59 19.58 -34.92 -16.48
C LYS A 59 18.07 -35.17 -16.44
N LEU A 60 17.65 -36.40 -16.15
CA LEU A 60 16.23 -36.77 -16.04
C LEU A 60 15.61 -36.14 -14.80
N GLU A 61 16.29 -36.22 -13.67
CA GLU A 61 15.82 -35.60 -12.42
C GLU A 61 15.76 -34.07 -12.53
N ASN A 62 16.75 -33.44 -13.19
CA ASN A 62 16.73 -32.01 -13.45
C ASN A 62 15.57 -31.60 -14.38
N GLN A 63 15.27 -32.42 -15.39
CA GLN A 63 14.11 -32.21 -16.25
C GLN A 63 12.80 -32.30 -15.45
N LEU A 64 12.63 -33.34 -14.63
CA LEU A 64 11.44 -33.52 -13.79
C LEU A 64 11.24 -32.33 -12.84
N LEU A 65 12.30 -31.92 -12.12
CA LEU A 65 12.25 -30.78 -11.22
C LEU A 65 11.91 -29.47 -11.94
N ARG A 66 12.36 -29.29 -13.18
CA ARG A 66 12.00 -28.12 -14.00
C ARG A 66 10.54 -28.13 -14.40
N GLU A 67 9.99 -29.30 -14.74
CA GLU A 67 8.57 -29.44 -15.07
C GLU A 67 7.69 -29.19 -13.85
N ASP A 68 8.06 -29.72 -12.69
CA ASP A 68 7.35 -29.49 -11.43
C ASP A 68 7.42 -28.02 -11.03
N ASN A 69 8.59 -27.37 -11.16
CA ASN A 69 8.72 -25.95 -10.88
C ASN A 69 7.84 -25.10 -11.82
N ARG A 70 7.74 -25.47 -13.10
CA ARG A 70 6.84 -24.84 -14.06
C ARG A 70 5.38 -24.99 -13.63
N ARG A 71 4.94 -26.21 -13.30
CA ARG A 71 3.56 -26.49 -12.84
C ARG A 71 3.21 -25.72 -11.57
N LEU A 72 4.11 -25.73 -10.58
CA LEU A 72 3.91 -24.99 -9.33
C LEU A 72 3.81 -23.48 -9.58
N ARG A 73 4.60 -22.92 -10.50
CA ARG A 73 4.49 -21.49 -10.87
C ARG A 73 3.15 -21.18 -11.54
N GLU A 74 2.67 -22.06 -12.41
CA GLU A 74 1.35 -21.91 -13.05
C GLU A 74 0.21 -22.00 -12.03
N GLU A 75 0.31 -22.91 -11.06
CA GLU A 75 -0.66 -23.04 -9.95
C GLU A 75 -0.66 -21.81 -9.05
N VAL A 76 0.52 -21.32 -8.66
CA VAL A 76 0.64 -20.07 -7.90
C VAL A 76 0.06 -18.90 -8.70
N GLY A 77 0.29 -18.84 -10.00
CA GLY A 77 -0.30 -17.83 -10.89
C GLY A 77 -1.82 -17.90 -10.88
N ARG A 78 -2.40 -19.10 -11.06
CA ARG A 78 -3.85 -19.34 -11.04
C ARG A 78 -4.47 -18.97 -9.69
N LEU A 79 -3.86 -19.41 -8.59
CA LEU A 79 -4.32 -19.10 -7.23
C LEU A 79 -4.26 -17.60 -6.94
N LYS A 80 -3.15 -16.93 -7.28
CA LYS A 80 -3.05 -15.46 -7.13
C LYS A 80 -4.12 -14.73 -7.95
N ALA A 81 -4.39 -15.17 -9.18
CA ALA A 81 -5.43 -14.58 -10.00
C ALA A 81 -6.84 -14.81 -9.43
N ALA A 82 -7.10 -16.00 -8.86
CA ALA A 82 -8.35 -16.32 -8.20
C ALA A 82 -8.56 -15.45 -6.95
N VAL A 83 -7.54 -15.34 -6.09
CA VAL A 83 -7.57 -14.52 -4.87
C VAL A 83 -7.76 -13.03 -5.21
N ARG A 84 -7.06 -12.51 -6.23
CA ARG A 84 -7.26 -11.12 -6.68
C ARG A 84 -8.69 -10.86 -7.13
N ARG A 85 -9.28 -11.78 -7.90
CA ARG A 85 -10.67 -11.67 -8.34
C ARG A 85 -11.66 -11.72 -7.18
N SER A 86 -11.47 -12.65 -6.22
CA SER A 86 -12.36 -12.75 -5.06
C SER A 86 -12.25 -11.52 -4.14
N LEU A 87 -11.05 -10.99 -3.92
CA LEU A 87 -10.87 -9.75 -3.16
C LEU A 87 -11.51 -8.55 -3.87
N GLY A 88 -11.37 -8.45 -5.20
CA GLY A 88 -12.04 -7.40 -5.98
C GLY A 88 -13.56 -7.44 -5.79
N GLN A 89 -14.16 -8.63 -5.96
CA GLN A 89 -15.61 -8.81 -5.74
C GLN A 89 -16.06 -8.51 -4.31
N GLN A 90 -15.27 -8.88 -3.31
CA GLN A 90 -15.58 -8.56 -1.91
C GLN A 90 -15.54 -7.05 -1.66
N LEU A 91 -14.51 -6.36 -2.15
CA LEU A 91 -14.39 -4.91 -2.03
C LEU A 91 -15.54 -4.18 -2.75
N ASP A 92 -15.91 -4.62 -3.95
CA ASP A 92 -17.04 -4.06 -4.69
C ASP A 92 -18.37 -4.27 -3.94
N GLN A 93 -18.56 -5.43 -3.31
CA GLN A 93 -19.76 -5.72 -2.49
C GLN A 93 -19.83 -4.86 -1.23
N PHE A 94 -18.74 -4.75 -0.47
CA PHE A 94 -18.69 -3.90 0.73
C PHE A 94 -18.88 -2.42 0.35
N GLY A 95 -18.19 -1.94 -0.68
CA GLY A 95 -18.33 -0.58 -1.17
C GLY A 95 -19.75 -0.25 -1.65
N ALA A 96 -20.39 -1.15 -2.40
CA ALA A 96 -21.74 -0.93 -2.89
C ALA A 96 -22.79 -0.94 -1.77
N ALA A 97 -22.67 -1.83 -0.78
CA ALA A 97 -23.59 -1.89 0.36
C ALA A 97 -23.49 -0.66 1.27
N ASP A 98 -22.27 -0.21 1.57
CA ASP A 98 -22.02 0.98 2.39
C ASP A 98 -22.50 2.26 1.68
N LEU A 99 -22.26 2.35 0.36
CA LEU A 99 -22.76 3.47 -0.44
C LEU A 99 -24.29 3.48 -0.52
N GLY A 100 -24.94 2.32 -0.65
CA GLY A 100 -26.40 2.20 -0.63
C GLY A 100 -26.99 2.71 0.69
N THR A 101 -26.44 2.24 1.81
CA THR A 101 -26.85 2.69 3.15
C THR A 101 -26.70 4.21 3.29
N ARG A 102 -25.57 4.77 2.82
CA ARG A 102 -25.34 6.22 2.89
C ARG A 102 -26.29 7.02 2.01
N VAL A 103 -26.65 6.51 0.83
CA VAL A 103 -27.64 7.14 -0.06
C VAL A 103 -29.02 7.15 0.60
N ASP A 104 -29.41 6.06 1.24
CA ASP A 104 -30.69 5.97 1.95
C ASP A 104 -30.75 6.96 3.13
N GLU A 105 -29.69 7.04 3.93
CA GLU A 105 -29.55 8.03 5.01
C GLU A 105 -29.67 9.47 4.50
N LEU A 106 -28.90 9.83 3.47
CA LEU A 106 -28.93 11.17 2.89
C LEU A 106 -30.29 11.49 2.27
N THR A 107 -30.95 10.51 1.67
CA THR A 107 -32.30 10.67 1.09
C THR A 107 -33.32 10.92 2.20
N ALA A 108 -33.27 10.16 3.29
CA ALA A 108 -34.15 10.36 4.44
C ALA A 108 -33.92 11.73 5.11
N GLU A 109 -32.66 12.13 5.28
CA GLU A 109 -32.32 13.45 5.83
C GLU A 109 -32.79 14.58 4.91
N ASN A 110 -32.62 14.44 3.59
CA ASN A 110 -33.08 15.44 2.63
C ASN A 110 -34.61 15.58 2.68
N GLN A 111 -35.35 14.48 2.73
CA GLN A 111 -36.81 14.51 2.87
C GLN A 111 -37.24 15.19 4.18
N ARG A 112 -36.55 14.91 5.29
CA ARG A 112 -36.82 15.57 6.58
C ARG A 112 -36.60 17.08 6.50
N LEU A 113 -35.47 17.50 5.95
CA LEU A 113 -35.14 18.92 5.77
C LEU A 113 -36.11 19.63 4.82
N GLN A 114 -36.57 18.95 3.77
CA GLN A 114 -37.59 19.49 2.87
C GLN A 114 -38.91 19.73 3.61
N ALA A 115 -39.36 18.76 4.41
CA ALA A 115 -40.57 18.89 5.22
C ALA A 115 -40.46 20.01 6.26
N GLU A 116 -39.32 20.11 6.96
CA GLU A 116 -39.04 21.21 7.91
C GLU A 116 -39.07 22.57 7.20
N ARG A 117 -38.49 22.66 6.00
CA ARG A 117 -38.49 23.87 5.18
C ARG A 117 -39.90 24.25 4.73
N ASP A 118 -40.71 23.29 4.31
CA ASP A 118 -42.10 23.53 3.90
C ASP A 118 -42.97 24.00 5.08
N ASP A 119 -42.83 23.40 6.27
CA ASP A 119 -43.53 23.84 7.48
C ASP A 119 -43.11 25.27 7.88
N ALA A 120 -41.81 25.57 7.84
CA ALA A 120 -41.31 26.92 8.12
C ALA A 120 -41.87 27.96 7.15
N LEU A 121 -41.93 27.64 5.85
CA LEU A 121 -42.52 28.53 4.84
C LEU A 121 -44.03 28.74 5.07
N ALA A 122 -44.75 27.68 5.44
CA ALA A 122 -46.17 27.78 5.77
C ALA A 122 -46.39 28.71 6.97
N ARG A 123 -45.57 28.58 8.03
CA ARG A 123 -45.63 29.47 9.21
C ARG A 123 -45.33 30.92 8.85
N VAL A 124 -44.30 31.16 8.04
CA VAL A 124 -43.95 32.51 7.57
C VAL A 124 -45.11 33.12 6.81
N LYS A 125 -45.75 32.36 5.91
CA LYS A 125 -46.94 32.82 5.18
C LYS A 125 -48.07 33.22 6.14
N THR A 126 -48.44 32.34 7.07
CA THR A 126 -49.50 32.62 8.06
C THR A 126 -49.19 33.86 8.90
N LEU A 127 -47.97 33.99 9.41
CA LEU A 127 -47.56 35.15 10.19
C LEU A 127 -47.59 36.44 9.36
N THR A 128 -47.26 36.36 8.07
CA THR A 128 -47.32 37.52 7.16
C THR A 128 -48.76 37.96 6.93
N GLU A 129 -49.69 37.01 6.74
CA GLU A 129 -51.12 37.28 6.61
C GLU A 129 -51.69 37.93 7.88
N GLN A 130 -51.40 37.36 9.06
CA GLN A 130 -51.81 37.93 10.35
C GLN A 130 -51.26 39.34 10.59
N LEU A 131 -49.99 39.57 10.21
CA LEU A 131 -49.37 40.87 10.35
C LEU A 131 -50.06 41.91 9.45
N SER A 132 -50.47 41.53 8.23
CA SER A 132 -51.22 42.41 7.34
C SER A 132 -52.61 42.75 7.90
N GLU A 133 -53.32 41.78 8.45
CA GLU A 133 -54.64 41.97 9.06
C GLU A 133 -54.57 42.94 10.25
N ILE A 134 -53.61 42.74 11.16
CA ILE A 134 -53.40 43.62 12.32
C ILE A 134 -53.00 45.04 11.88
N GLN A 135 -52.22 45.17 10.81
CA GLN A 135 -51.86 46.48 10.26
C GLN A 135 -53.09 47.22 9.71
N ASP A 136 -53.99 46.53 9.02
CA ASP A 136 -55.24 47.08 8.49
C ASP A 136 -56.21 47.47 9.61
N ASP A 137 -56.34 46.63 10.64
CA ASP A 137 -57.14 46.92 11.83
C ASP A 137 -56.61 48.15 12.58
N LEU A 138 -55.29 48.24 12.76
CA LEU A 138 -54.65 49.39 13.41
C LEU A 138 -54.82 50.67 12.58
N ALA A 139 -54.73 50.59 11.25
CA ALA A 139 -55.01 51.71 10.37
C ALA A 139 -56.47 52.18 10.50
N SER A 140 -57.42 51.23 10.52
CA SER A 140 -58.85 51.48 10.69
C SER A 140 -59.17 52.10 12.05
N ALA A 141 -58.62 51.57 13.14
CA ALA A 141 -58.77 52.12 14.49
C ALA A 141 -58.23 53.54 14.59
N ARG A 142 -57.07 53.83 13.99
CA ARG A 142 -56.51 55.19 13.93
C ARG A 142 -57.40 56.16 13.16
N ILE A 143 -58.00 55.73 12.04
CA ILE A 143 -58.93 56.54 11.26
C ILE A 143 -60.20 56.83 12.08
N SER A 144 -60.77 55.82 12.74
CA SER A 144 -61.95 55.96 13.59
C SER A 144 -61.71 56.93 14.75
N LEU A 145 -60.57 56.77 15.46
CA LEU A 145 -60.17 57.66 16.55
C LEU A 145 -60.03 59.11 16.09
N ARG A 146 -59.38 59.36 14.94
CA ARG A 146 -59.27 60.71 14.37
C ARG A 146 -60.64 61.32 14.03
N ARG A 147 -61.59 60.52 13.54
CA ARG A 147 -62.95 60.98 13.26
C ARG A 147 -63.70 61.33 14.55
N MET A 148 -63.60 60.48 15.57
CA MET A 148 -64.23 60.72 16.87
C MET A 148 -63.69 62.00 17.53
N ILE A 149 -62.37 62.18 17.57
CA ILE A 149 -61.73 63.39 18.08
C ILE A 149 -62.19 64.62 17.30
N ARG A 150 -62.28 64.55 15.97
CA ARG A 150 -62.75 65.68 15.15
C ARG A 150 -64.23 66.02 15.41
N ALA A 151 -65.08 65.01 15.62
CA ALA A 151 -66.50 65.21 15.93
C ALA A 151 -66.71 65.83 17.32
N GLU A 152 -65.93 65.42 18.31
CA GLU A 152 -65.99 65.97 19.68
C GLU A 152 -65.47 67.43 19.76
N ASN A 153 -64.52 67.79 18.89
CA ASN A 153 -63.96 69.15 18.82
C ASN A 153 -64.68 70.07 17.81
N ALA A 154 -65.82 69.64 17.24
CA ALA A 154 -66.64 70.50 16.39
C ALA A 154 -67.60 71.32 17.28
N PRO A 155 -67.68 72.66 17.10
CA PRO A 155 -68.50 73.55 17.93
C PRO A 155 -70.01 73.40 17.72
#